data_AF-A0A662BIG7-F1
#
_entry.id   AF-A0A662BIG7-F1
#
_cell.length_a   1.000
_cell.length_b   1.000
_cell.length_c   1.000
_cell.angle_alpha   90.00
_cell.angle_beta   90.00
_cell.angle_gamma   90.00
#
_symmetry.space_group_name_H-M   'P 1'
#
loop_
_entity.id
_entity.type
_entity.pdbx_description
1 polymer ?
#
loop_
_entity_poly.entity_id
_entity_poly.type
_entity_poly.pdbx_seq_one_letter_code
_entity_poly.pdbx_strand_id
1 'polypeptide(L)' 'LIEGDSYSVKSTAILKVFKELKRMWPALYIFIIVPRVIRDLFYNIIAKNRYKVFGKRDVCMIPDKNVTSRFIE' A
#
# COMPACT_ATOMS: atom_id res chain seq x y z
N LEU A 1 1.28 10.83 0.32
CA LEU A 1 0.29 11.91 0.14
C LEU A 1 1.06 13.21 0.10
N ILE A 2 0.90 13.96 -0.98
CA ILE A 2 1.53 15.27 -1.17
C ILE A 2 0.43 16.29 -0.86
N GLU A 3 0.62 17.07 0.19
CA GLU A 3 -0.26 18.19 0.56
C GLU A 3 0.59 19.46 0.49
N GLY A 4 0.42 20.24 -0.58
CA GLY A 4 1.26 21.41 -0.87
C GLY A 4 2.74 21.02 -0.99
N ASP A 5 3.58 21.61 -0.14
CA ASP A 5 5.04 21.43 -0.13
C ASP A 5 5.52 20.29 0.81
N SER A 6 4.58 19.56 1.44
CA SER A 6 4.90 18.51 2.41
C SER A 6 4.53 17.12 1.89
N TYR A 7 5.47 16.18 2.00
CA TYR A 7 5.29 14.80 1.57
C TYR A 7 5.28 13.84 2.76
N SER A 8 4.18 13.08 2.89
CA SER A 8 4.10 11.97 3.84
C SER A 8 4.39 10.65 3.12
N VAL A 9 5.35 9.88 3.64
CA VAL A 9 5.82 8.60 3.07
C VAL A 9 5.32 7.42 3.91
N LYS A 10 5.26 6.24 3.28
CA LYS A 10 4.92 4.96 3.91
C LYS A 10 3.53 4.99 4.54
N SER A 11 3.40 4.40 5.71
CA SER A 11 2.13 4.13 6.36
C SER A 11 1.45 5.35 6.98
N THR A 12 2.17 6.47 7.16
CA THR A 12 1.57 7.77 7.49
C THR A 12 0.77 8.33 6.31
N ALA A 13 1.23 8.11 5.07
CA ALA A 13 0.50 8.51 3.86
C ALA A 13 -0.83 7.77 3.74
N ILE A 14 -0.82 6.46 3.98
CA ILE A 14 -1.99 5.58 3.89
C ILE A 14 -3.04 5.99 4.93
N LEU A 15 -2.62 6.28 6.15
CA LEU A 15 -3.55 6.76 7.18
C LEU A 15 -4.14 8.13 6.85
N LYS A 16 -3.35 9.07 6.31
CA LYS A 16 -3.91 10.35 5.83
C LYS A 16 -4.91 10.15 4.71
N VAL A 17 -4.65 9.23 3.77
CA VAL A 17 -5.63 8.86 2.74
C VAL A 17 -6.92 8.33 3.39
N PHE A 18 -6.84 7.41 4.35
CA PHE A 18 -8.03 6.90 5.04
C PHE A 18 -8.80 7.96 5.82
N LYS A 19 -8.13 9.03 6.27
CA LYS A 19 -8.79 10.20 6.87
C LYS A 19 -9.61 10.99 5.84
N GLU A 20 -9.11 11.13 4.62
CA GLU A 20 -9.77 11.83 3.51
C GLU A 20 -10.91 11.02 2.87
N LEU A 21 -10.95 9.69 3.06
CA LEU A 21 -12.06 8.88 2.57
C LEU A 21 -13.33 9.05 3.44
N LYS A 22 -14.47 9.34 2.80
CA LYS A 22 -15.79 9.49 3.46
C LYS A 22 -16.32 8.16 4.01
N ARG A 23 -17.23 8.22 5.00
CA ARG A 23 -17.99 7.09 5.61
C ARG A 23 -17.25 6.38 6.76
N MET A 24 -17.01 5.07 6.67
CA MET A 24 -16.40 4.26 7.76
C MET A 24 -14.86 4.19 7.68
N TRP A 25 -14.27 4.74 6.62
CA TRP A 25 -12.82 4.75 6.42
C TRP A 25 -12.03 5.54 7.49
N PRO A 26 -12.54 6.63 8.08
CA PRO A 26 -11.87 7.30 9.20
C PRO A 26 -11.74 6.42 10.43
N ALA A 27 -12.57 5.38 10.61
CA ALA A 27 -12.41 4.44 11.72
C ALA A 27 -11.09 3.67 11.64
N LEU A 28 -10.59 3.41 10.41
CA LEU A 28 -9.27 2.80 10.21
C LEU A 28 -8.11 3.76 10.56
N TYR A 29 -8.38 5.06 10.70
CA TYR A 29 -7.40 6.02 11.20
C TYR A 29 -7.02 5.75 12.67
N ILE A 30 -7.84 5.03 13.44
CA ILE A 30 -7.52 4.65 14.83
C ILE A 30 -6.22 3.83 14.93
N PHE A 31 -5.85 3.12 13.84
CA PHE A 31 -4.56 2.44 13.74
C PHE A 31 -3.35 3.40 13.73
N ILE A 32 -3.54 4.71 13.78
CA ILE A 32 -2.46 5.68 14.04
C ILE A 32 -1.92 5.59 15.47
N ILE A 33 -2.73 5.12 16.42
CA ILE A 33 -2.29 4.85 17.80
C ILE A 33 -1.25 3.73 17.83
N VAL A 34 -1.28 2.83 16.85
CA VAL A 34 -0.29 1.76 16.75
C VAL A 34 1.08 2.41 16.48
N PRO A 35 2.06 2.26 17.41
CA PRO A 35 3.37 2.88 17.27
C PRO A 35 4.03 2.43 15.98
N ARG A 36 4.79 3.35 15.36
CA ARG A 36 5.48 3.12 14.07
C ARG A 36 6.25 1.80 14.06
N VAL A 37 6.83 1.42 15.19
CA VAL A 37 7.59 0.17 15.38
C VAL A 37 6.76 -1.05 15.01
N ILE A 38 5.54 -1.20 15.52
CA ILE A 38 4.68 -2.37 15.26
C ILE A 38 4.32 -2.42 13.78
N ARG A 39 3.99 -1.27 13.18
CA ARG A 39 3.60 -1.17 11.78
C ARG A 39 4.75 -1.47 10.83
N ASP A 40 5.96 -1.01 11.14
CA ASP A 40 7.17 -1.38 10.40
C ASP A 40 7.52 -2.85 10.61
N LEU A 41 7.32 -3.40 11.81
CA LEU A 41 7.56 -4.82 12.08
C LEU A 41 6.61 -5.70 11.26
N PHE A 42 5.32 -5.37 11.26
CA PHE A 42 4.30 -6.06 10.48
C PHE A 42 4.61 -5.97 8.98
N TYR A 43 4.99 -4.78 8.50
CA TYR A 43 5.42 -4.59 7.12
C TYR A 43 6.66 -5.43 6.79
N ASN A 44 7.66 -5.49 7.68
CA ASN A 44 8.86 -6.29 7.51
C ASN A 44 8.59 -7.79 7.52
N ILE A 45 7.67 -8.27 8.36
CA ILE A 45 7.25 -9.68 8.41
C ILE A 45 6.53 -10.06 7.12
N ILE A 46 5.56 -9.24 6.68
CA ILE A 46 4.85 -9.45 5.42
C ILE A 46 5.83 -9.37 4.25
N ALA A 47 6.76 -8.41 4.24
CA ALA A 47 7.75 -8.25 3.18
C ALA A 47 8.71 -9.45 3.10
N LYS A 48 9.19 -9.95 4.24
CA LYS A 48 10.00 -11.17 4.32
C LYS A 48 9.24 -12.39 3.85
N ASN A 49 7.95 -12.47 4.17
CA ASN A 49 7.08 -13.57 3.75
C ASN A 49 6.37 -13.31 2.42
N ARG A 50 6.63 -12.20 1.70
CA ARG A 50 5.83 -11.81 0.52
C ARG A 50 5.81 -12.89 -0.55
N TYR A 51 6.96 -13.53 -0.75
CA TYR A 51 7.13 -14.60 -1.73
C TYR A 51 6.60 -15.95 -1.24
N LYS A 52 6.47 -16.14 0.07
CA LYS A 52 5.77 -17.30 0.66
C LYS A 52 4.25 -17.14 0.61
N VAL A 53 3.74 -15.93 0.81
CA VAL A 53 2.29 -15.64 0.89
C VAL A 53 1.66 -15.48 -0.49
N PHE A 54 2.32 -14.77 -1.41
CA PHE A 54 1.80 -14.56 -2.77
C PHE A 54 2.38 -15.51 -3.82
N GLY A 55 3.40 -16.31 -3.44
CA GLY A 55 4.21 -17.06 -4.40
C GLY A 55 5.18 -16.15 -5.16
N LYS A 56 6.30 -16.71 -5.63
CA LYS A 56 7.07 -16.10 -6.71
C LYS A 56 6.40 -16.47 -8.03
N ARG A 57 6.25 -15.49 -8.93
CA ARG A 57 5.99 -15.78 -10.33
C ARG A 57 7.35 -16.05 -10.96
N ASP A 58 7.64 -17.31 -11.28
CA ASP A 58 8.89 -17.71 -11.92
C ASP A 58 8.92 -17.38 -13.43
N VAL A 59 7.76 -16.99 -14.00
CA VAL A 59 7.63 -16.62 -15.41
C VAL A 59 7.23 -15.15 -15.56
N CYS A 60 7.89 -14.46 -16.49
CA CYS A 60 7.50 -13.13 -16.92
C CYS A 60 6.06 -13.18 -17.48
N MET A 61 5.18 -12.37 -16.91
CA MET A 61 3.81 -12.25 -17.39
C MET A 61 3.82 -11.51 -18.73
N ILE A 62 3.60 -12.24 -19.83
CA ILE A 62 3.35 -11.64 -21.14
C ILE A 62 1.92 -11.07 -21.08
N PRO A 63 1.73 -9.75 -21.23
CA PRO A 63 0.42 -9.15 -21.08
C PRO A 63 -0.52 -9.66 -22.18
N ASP A 64 -1.70 -10.10 -21.77
CA ASP A 64 -2.78 -10.42 -22.70
C ASP A 64 -3.23 -9.15 -23.45
N LYS A 65 -3.85 -9.30 -24.63
CA LYS A 65 -4.28 -8.15 -25.46
C LYS A 65 -5.19 -7.18 -24.71
N ASN A 66 -5.98 -7.67 -23.75
CA ASN A 66 -6.86 -6.85 -22.89
C ASN A 66 -6.08 -6.00 -21.85
N VAL A 67 -4.88 -6.43 -21.48
CA VAL A 67 -4.01 -5.65 -20.57
C VAL A 67 -3.19 -4.63 -21.37
N THR A 68 -2.79 -4.99 -22.59
CA THR A 68 -2.01 -4.13 -23.50
C THR A 68 -2.76 -2.84 -23.84
N SER A 69 -4.09 -2.90 -24.02
CA SER A 69 -4.93 -1.72 -24.31
C SER A 69 -5.02 -0.68 -23.18
N ARG A 70 -4.48 -0.99 -22.00
CA ARG A 70 -4.43 -0.06 -20.86
C ARG A 70 -3.10 0.68 -20.74
N PHE A 71 -2.10 0.29 -21.53
CA PHE A 71 -0.85 1.05 -21.60
C PHE A 71 -1.10 2.29 -22.46
N ILE A 72 -0.71 3.43 -21.93
CA ILE A 72 -0.68 4.70 -22.66
C ILE A 72 0.67 4.69 -23.37
N GLU A 73 0.66 4.71 -24.69
CA GLU A 73 1.86 4.84 -25.53
C GLU A 73 2.42 6.27 -25.45
#